data_AF-A0AA35T8A2-F1
#
_entry.id   AF-A0AA35T8A2-F1
#
_cell.length_a   1.000
_cell.length_b   1.000
_cell.length_c   1.000
_cell.angle_alpha   90.00
_cell.angle_beta   90.00
_cell.angle_gamma   90.00
#
_symmetry.space_group_name_H-M   'P 1'
#
loop_
_entity.id
_entity.type
_entity.pdbx_description
1 polymer ?
#
loop_
_entity_poly.entity_id
_entity_poly.type
_entity_poly.pdbx_seq_one_letter_code
_entity_poly.pdbx_strand_id
1 'polypeptide(L)'
;MVPAKTQCHAGWTREYYGYLMSNHYNNGGRTMYECVDKDPESVPGLNAESNPRSFFDVNEIYCNGFSCPPYDAEKELTCAVCTR
;
A
#
# COMPACT_ATOMS: atom_id res chain seq x y z
N MET A 1 8.40 -0.34 -8.72
CA MET A 1 7.32 0.27 -7.91
C MET A 1 7.46 1.78 -7.96
N VAL A 2 6.34 2.49 -8.10
CA VAL A 2 6.21 3.94 -7.98
C VAL A 2 5.28 4.22 -6.79
N PRO A 3 5.80 4.72 -5.65
CA PRO A 3 4.98 4.99 -4.47
C PRO A 3 4.13 6.26 -4.67
N ALA A 4 3.03 6.34 -3.93
CA ALA A 4 2.08 7.45 -3.90
C ALA A 4 1.47 7.82 -5.26
N LYS A 5 1.40 6.85 -6.19
CA LYS A 5 0.83 7.00 -7.54
C LYS A 5 0.11 5.73 -7.96
N THR A 6 -0.91 5.89 -8.78
CA THR A 6 -1.62 4.77 -9.45
C THR A 6 -1.15 4.53 -10.89
N GLN A 7 -0.20 5.34 -11.38
CA GLN A 7 0.28 5.31 -12.76
C GLN A 7 1.80 5.23 -12.82
N CYS A 8 2.30 4.59 -13.87
CA CYS A 8 3.72 4.46 -14.18
C CYS A 8 4.26 5.71 -14.90
N HIS A 9 5.58 5.83 -14.97
CA HIS A 9 6.23 6.83 -15.81
C HIS A 9 5.96 6.56 -17.30
N ALA A 10 6.12 7.59 -18.14
CA ALA A 10 5.94 7.45 -19.58
C ALA A 10 6.89 6.38 -20.16
N GLY A 11 6.35 5.50 -21.01
CA GLY A 11 7.12 4.40 -21.63
C GLY A 11 7.28 3.15 -20.77
N TRP A 12 6.60 3.06 -19.63
CA TRP A 12 6.55 1.88 -18.77
C TRP A 12 5.17 1.24 -18.81
N THR A 13 5.12 -0.08 -18.74
CA THR A 13 3.87 -0.83 -18.64
C THR A 13 3.50 -0.97 -17.18
N ARG A 14 2.24 -0.67 -16.84
CA ARG A 14 1.70 -0.89 -15.50
C ARG A 14 1.24 -2.33 -15.40
N GLU A 15 1.88 -3.08 -14.51
CA GLU A 15 1.45 -4.44 -14.16
C GLU A 15 0.20 -4.39 -13.29
N TYR A 16 0.29 -3.65 -12.18
CA TYR A 16 -0.83 -3.44 -11.27
C TYR A 16 -0.68 -2.16 -10.46
N TYR A 17 -1.73 -1.78 -9.74
CA TYR A 17 -1.72 -0.71 -8.75
C TYR A 17 -2.50 -1.14 -7.52
N GLY A 18 -2.23 -0.49 -6.39
CA GLY A 18 -2.97 -0.72 -5.18
C GLY A 18 -2.50 0.17 -4.07
N TYR A 19 -2.34 -0.40 -2.88
CA TYR A 19 -2.07 0.33 -1.66
C TYR A 19 -0.65 0.07 -1.15
N LEU A 20 -0.01 1.13 -0.70
CA LEU A 20 1.29 1.05 -0.05
C LEU A 20 1.06 0.55 1.38
N MET A 21 1.42 -0.69 1.64
CA MET A 21 1.21 -1.32 2.93
C MET A 21 2.55 -1.62 3.61
N SER A 22 2.55 -1.63 4.94
CA SER A 22 3.72 -1.94 5.76
C SER A 22 3.30 -2.65 7.03
N ASN A 23 4.24 -3.26 7.74
CA ASN A 23 3.92 -3.95 8.99
C ASN A 23 3.36 -2.98 10.05
N HIS A 24 2.45 -3.46 10.90
CA HIS A 24 1.83 -2.65 11.96
C HIS A 24 2.88 -1.96 12.82
N TYR A 25 2.65 -0.68 13.17
CA TYR A 25 3.62 0.16 13.88
C TYR A 25 4.04 -0.40 15.26
N ASN A 26 3.19 -1.21 15.90
CA ASN A 26 3.49 -1.89 17.18
C ASN A 26 4.34 -3.17 17.04
N ASN A 27 4.63 -3.62 15.82
CA ASN A 27 5.47 -4.80 15.63
C ASN A 27 6.95 -4.41 15.65
N GLY A 28 7.70 -4.85 16.67
CA GLY A 28 9.11 -4.50 16.89
C GLY A 28 10.12 -5.05 15.87
N GLY A 29 9.66 -5.53 14.71
CA GLY A 29 10.48 -6.06 13.62
C GLY A 29 10.82 -5.01 12.56
N ARG A 30 11.63 -5.39 11.56
CA ARG A 30 11.88 -4.54 10.38
C ARG A 30 10.56 -4.32 9.62
N THR A 31 10.24 -3.07 9.32
CA THR A 31 9.13 -2.72 8.45
C THR A 31 9.63 -2.62 7.00
N MET A 32 8.89 -3.22 6.08
CA MET A 32 9.09 -3.06 4.63
C MET A 32 7.82 -2.46 4.05
N TYR A 33 7.99 -1.59 3.06
CA TYR A 33 6.88 -0.99 2.32
C TYR A 33 6.68 -1.79 1.05
N GLU A 34 5.53 -2.43 0.93
CA GLU A 34 5.18 -3.25 -0.22
C GLU A 34 3.95 -2.69 -0.93
N CYS A 35 3.93 -2.86 -2.24
CA CYS A 35 2.78 -2.50 -3.05
C CYS A 35 1.85 -3.69 -3.17
N VAL A 36 0.75 -3.65 -2.43
CA VAL A 36 -0.28 -4.70 -2.43
C VAL A 36 -1.36 -4.32 -3.43
N ASP A 37 -1.79 -5.28 -4.25
CA ASP A 37 -2.84 -5.06 -5.24
C ASP A 37 -4.12 -4.49 -4.61
N LYS A 38 -4.82 -3.62 -5.33
CA LYS A 38 -6.07 -3.03 -4.88
C LYS A 38 -7.14 -4.09 -4.61
N ASP A 39 -7.15 -5.15 -5.41
CA ASP A 39 -8.13 -6.23 -5.38
C ASP A 39 -7.44 -7.51 -4.87
N PRO A 40 -7.17 -7.63 -3.55
CA PRO A 40 -6.43 -8.76 -3.02
C PRO A 40 -7.21 -10.07 -3.17
N GLU A 41 -6.55 -11.10 -3.69
CA GLU A 41 -7.13 -12.43 -3.82
C GLU A 41 -6.93 -13.25 -2.54
N SER A 42 -7.98 -13.95 -2.11
CA SER A 42 -7.87 -14.94 -1.05
C SER A 42 -7.27 -16.24 -1.60
N VAL A 43 -6.24 -16.77 -0.94
CA VAL A 43 -5.72 -18.11 -1.27
C VAL A 43 -6.74 -19.18 -0.82
N PRO A 44 -7.26 -20.03 -1.73
CA PRO A 44 -8.21 -21.08 -1.38
C PRO A 44 -7.65 -22.03 -0.32
N GLY A 45 -8.42 -22.33 0.73
CA GLY A 45 -8.00 -23.21 1.82
C GLY A 45 -7.32 -22.52 3.00
N LEU A 46 -7.03 -21.22 2.91
CA LEU A 46 -6.77 -20.41 4.11
C LEU A 46 -8.11 -19.87 4.65
N ASN A 47 -8.54 -20.40 5.79
CA ASN A 47 -9.68 -19.86 6.52
C ASN A 47 -9.35 -18.44 6.99
N ALA A 48 -10.26 -17.49 6.80
CA ALA A 48 -10.14 -16.08 7.21
C ALA A 48 -10.08 -15.87 8.75
N GLU A 49 -9.93 -16.94 9.54
CA GLU A 49 -10.06 -16.93 11.00
C GLU A 49 -8.79 -16.51 11.75
N SER A 50 -7.73 -16.12 11.06
CA SER A 50 -6.58 -15.49 11.70
C SER A 50 -6.33 -14.13 11.07
N ASN A 51 -7.10 -13.12 11.53
CA ASN A 51 -6.87 -11.69 11.32
C ASN A 51 -6.36 -11.34 9.90
N PRO A 52 -7.21 -11.02 8.92
CA PRO A 52 -6.76 -10.63 7.58
C PRO A 52 -5.81 -9.41 7.55
N ARG A 53 -5.69 -8.68 8.68
CA ARG A 53 -4.73 -7.58 8.93
C ARG A 53 -3.33 -8.01 9.41
N SER A 54 -3.03 -9.30 9.56
CA SER A 54 -1.90 -9.74 10.42
C SER A 54 -0.48 -9.37 9.99
N PHE A 55 -0.25 -8.94 8.74
CA PHE A 55 1.14 -8.70 8.27
C PHE A 55 1.38 -7.33 7.64
N PHE A 56 0.34 -6.69 7.10
CA PHE A 56 0.47 -5.43 6.39
C PHE A 56 -0.75 -4.55 6.65
N ASP A 57 -0.52 -3.38 7.22
CA ASP A 57 -1.47 -2.29 7.35
C ASP A 57 -1.29 -1.28 6.22
N VAL A 58 -2.41 -0.67 5.84
CA VAL A 58 -2.40 0.39 4.84
C VAL A 58 -1.79 1.65 5.46
N ASN A 59 -0.86 2.27 4.75
CA ASN A 59 -0.27 3.52 5.22
C ASN A 59 -1.19 4.68 4.89
N GLU A 60 -1.67 5.36 5.92
CA GLU A 60 -2.44 6.57 5.81
C GLU A 60 -1.54 7.81 5.96
N ILE A 61 -1.94 8.89 5.31
CA ILE A 61 -1.22 10.15 5.41
C ILE A 61 -1.66 10.88 6.66
N TYR A 62 -0.73 11.05 7.60
CA TYR A 62 -0.97 11.81 8.82
C TYR A 62 -0.30 13.18 8.76
N CYS A 63 -1.12 14.22 8.88
CA CYS A 63 -0.71 15.62 8.75
C CYS A 63 -1.17 16.40 9.97
N ASN A 64 -0.25 16.61 10.91
CA ASN A 64 -0.57 17.30 12.16
C ASN A 64 -0.44 18.81 12.00
N GLY A 65 -1.57 19.51 11.82
CA GLY A 65 -1.63 20.98 11.85
C GLY A 65 -1.11 21.70 10.61
N PHE A 66 -0.74 20.98 9.55
CA PHE A 66 -0.29 21.54 8.27
C PHE A 66 -1.09 20.96 7.09
N SER A 67 -1.19 21.75 6.01
CA SER A 67 -1.69 21.23 4.74
C SER A 67 -0.70 20.22 4.16
N CYS A 68 -1.22 19.17 3.51
CA CYS A 68 -0.41 18.10 2.94
C CYS A 68 -0.44 17.98 1.42
N PRO A 69 -0.40 19.09 0.64
CA PRO A 69 -0.33 18.96 -0.81
C PRO A 69 0.93 18.18 -1.23
N PRO A 70 0.83 17.27 -2.22
CA PRO A 70 -0.30 17.02 -3.12
C PRO A 70 -1.33 16.00 -2.61
N TYR A 71 -1.24 15.57 -1.36
CA TYR A 71 -2.02 14.47 -0.83
C TYR A 71 -3.14 14.91 0.12
N ASP A 72 -4.17 14.07 0.21
CA ASP A 72 -5.24 14.24 1.18
C ASP A 72 -4.82 13.60 2.51
N ALA A 73 -4.98 14.34 3.61
CA ALA A 73 -4.83 13.76 4.94
C ALA A 73 -5.87 12.66 5.18
N GLU A 74 -5.53 11.68 6.02
CA GLU A 74 -6.40 10.55 6.40
C GLU A 74 -6.80 9.65 5.22
N LYS A 75 -6.07 9.72 4.10
CA LYS A 75 -6.23 8.82 2.97
C LYS A 75 -5.09 7.83 2.85
N GLU A 76 -5.44 6.66 2.32
CA GLU A 76 -4.49 5.60 2.03
C GLU A 76 -3.52 5.99 0.91
N LEU A 77 -2.24 5.72 1.14
CA LEU A 77 -1.21 5.85 0.11
C LEU A 77 -1.37 4.76 -0.94
N THR A 78 -1.37 5.18 -2.20
CA THR A 78 -1.41 4.27 -3.34
C THR A 78 -0.01 3.93 -3.85
N CYS A 79 0.09 2.92 -4.70
CA CYS A 79 1.32 2.53 -5.36
C CYS A 79 1.03 1.90 -6.72
N ALA A 80 2.02 1.91 -7.63
CA ALA A 80 1.96 1.24 -8.92
C ALA A 80 3.21 0.38 -9.13
N VAL A 81 3.03 -0.85 -9.61
CA VAL A 81 4.14 -1.70 -10.06
C VAL A 81 4.24 -1.61 -11.58
N CYS A 82 5.48 -1.39 -12.04
CA CYS A 82 5.77 -1.01 -13.40
C CYS A 82 6.95 -1.82 -13.92
N THR A 83 6.86 -2.26 -15.17
CA THR A 83 7.91 -2.90 -15.95
C THR A 83 8.26 -2.03 -17.15
N ARG A 84 9.39 -2.31 -17.78
CA ARG A 84 9.86 -1.61 -18.98
C ARG A 84 10.01 -2.58 -20.13
#